data_AF-A0A6N9NN33-F1
#
_entry.id   AF-A0A6N9NN33-F1
#
_cell.length_a   1.000
_cell.length_b   1.000
_cell.length_c   1.000
_cell.angle_alpha   90.00
_cell.angle_beta   90.00
_cell.angle_gamma   90.00
#
_symmetry.space_group_name_H-M   'P 1'
#
loop_
_entity.id
_entity.type
_entity.pdbx_description
1 polymer ?
#
loop_
_entity_poly.entity_id
_entity_poly.type
_entity_poly.pdbx_seq_one_letter_code
_entity_poly.pdbx_strand_id
1 'polypeptide(L)'
;MNSAEIKIDLFRKLDALKGKTLEEAYGILVNYINGESDVNEWQNLTDEQQAAILHGVEQLENGQGRSHNEVMIEMRNRFVND
;
A
#
# COMPACT_ATOMS: atom_id res chain seq x y z
N MET A 1 16.46 -27.23 6.58
CA MET A 1 17.07 -26.04 7.20
C MET A 1 16.40 -25.78 8.53
N ASN A 2 17.17 -25.61 9.60
CA ASN A 2 16.67 -25.14 10.89
C ASN A 2 16.56 -23.61 10.91
N SER A 3 15.93 -23.05 11.95
CA SER A 3 15.73 -21.59 12.07
C SER A 3 17.02 -20.78 12.03
N ALA A 4 18.13 -21.33 12.53
CA ALA A 4 19.43 -20.64 12.49
C ALA A 4 19.99 -20.62 11.06
N GLU A 5 19.89 -21.73 10.32
CA GLU A 5 20.33 -21.82 8.93
C GLU A 5 19.56 -20.85 8.02
N ILE A 6 18.24 -20.70 8.24
CA ILE A 6 17.41 -19.75 7.50
C ILE A 6 17.84 -18.30 7.77
N LYS A 7 18.07 -17.95 9.04
CA LYS A 7 18.51 -16.59 9.42
C LYS A 7 19.88 -16.25 8.84
N ILE A 8 20.82 -17.20 8.87
CA ILE A 8 22.16 -17.03 8.33
C ILE A 8 22.11 -16.88 6.79
N ASP A 9 21.31 -17.68 6.09
CA ASP A 9 21.15 -17.56 4.65
C ASP A 9 20.54 -16.21 4.23
N LEU A 10 19.48 -15.77 4.94
CA LEU A 10 18.87 -14.46 4.71
C LEU A 10 19.87 -13.32 4.94
N PHE A 11 20.65 -13.37 6.02
CA PHE A 11 21.68 -12.37 6.30
C PHE A 11 22.69 -12.26 5.15
N ARG A 12 23.21 -13.40 4.65
CA ARG A 12 24.17 -13.41 3.53
C ARG A 12 23.57 -12.83 2.24
N LYS A 13 22.30 -13.12 1.97
CA LYS A 13 21.60 -12.57 0.79
C LYS A 13 21.44 -11.06 0.89
N LEU A 14 21.09 -10.55 2.07
CA LEU A 14 20.96 -9.11 2.32
C LEU A 14 22.33 -8.40 2.24
N ASP A 15 23.37 -8.98 2.82
CA ASP A 15 24.75 -8.45 2.81
C ASP A 15 25.32 -8.29 1.38
N ALA A 16 24.88 -9.15 0.46
CA ALA A 16 25.27 -9.06 -0.96
C ALA A 16 24.59 -7.91 -1.72
N LEU A 17 23.47 -7.36 -1.22
CA LEU A 17 22.75 -6.25 -1.86
C LEU A 17 23.44 -4.91 -1.58
N LYS A 18 23.33 -3.96 -2.52
CA LYS A 18 23.98 -2.65 -2.42
C LYS A 18 23.10 -1.54 -2.97
N GLY A 19 23.20 -0.36 -2.37
CA GLY A 19 22.46 0.82 -2.81
C GLY A 19 20.96 0.58 -2.84
N LYS A 20 20.31 0.99 -3.93
CA LYS A 20 18.84 0.96 -4.08
C LYS A 20 18.22 -0.42 -3.85
N THR A 21 18.87 -1.52 -4.27
CA THR A 21 18.30 -2.86 -4.10
C THR A 21 18.30 -3.32 -2.64
N LEU A 22 19.26 -2.84 -1.83
CA LEU A 22 19.27 -3.08 -0.39
C LEU A 22 18.17 -2.27 0.31
N GLU A 23 17.95 -1.02 -0.10
CA GLU A 23 16.89 -0.17 0.43
C GLU A 23 15.49 -0.75 0.16
N GLU A 24 15.26 -1.25 -1.06
CA GLU A 24 14.01 -1.92 -1.44
C GLU A 24 13.79 -3.22 -0.64
N ALA A 25 14.81 -4.07 -0.53
CA ALA A 25 14.73 -5.31 0.24
C ALA A 25 14.50 -5.05 1.73
N TYR A 26 15.13 -4.02 2.28
CA TYR A 26 14.92 -3.56 3.66
C TYR A 26 13.48 -3.12 3.88
N GLY A 27 12.92 -2.27 3.00
CA GLY A 27 11.54 -1.82 3.11
C GLY A 27 10.53 -2.97 3.12
N ILE A 28 10.68 -3.94 2.21
CA ILE A 28 9.81 -5.12 2.15
C ILE A 28 9.92 -5.96 3.42
N LEU A 29 11.14 -6.24 3.87
CA LEU A 29 11.37 -7.11 5.03
C LEU A 29 10.87 -6.45 6.32
N VAL A 30 11.09 -5.15 6.48
CA VAL A 30 10.59 -4.37 7.62
C VAL A 30 9.07 -4.30 7.60
N ASN A 31 8.44 -4.09 6.44
CA ASN A 31 6.98 -4.12 6.33
C ASN A 31 6.42 -5.49 6.71
N TYR A 32 7.07 -6.58 6.30
CA TYR A 32 6.66 -7.93 6.69
C TYR A 32 6.83 -8.20 8.20
N ILE A 33 7.96 -7.79 8.79
CA ILE A 33 8.24 -7.98 10.23
C ILE A 33 7.33 -7.11 11.09
N ASN A 34 7.15 -5.84 10.71
CA ASN A 34 6.26 -4.92 11.41
C ASN A 34 4.79 -5.20 11.10
N GLY A 35 4.52 -5.99 10.06
CA GLY A 35 3.20 -6.41 9.62
C GLY A 35 2.50 -7.40 10.55
N GLU A 36 3.00 -7.63 11.77
CA GLU A 36 2.20 -8.21 12.86
C GLU A 36 1.07 -7.25 13.27
N SER A 37 0.11 -7.04 12.36
CA SER A 37 -1.29 -6.64 12.60
C SER A 37 -2.12 -6.38 11.33
N ASP A 38 -1.62 -6.65 10.11
CA ASP A 38 -2.26 -6.09 8.90
C ASP A 38 -3.03 -7.09 8.00
N VAL A 39 -3.46 -8.23 8.55
CA VAL A 39 -4.56 -9.02 7.95
C VAL A 39 -5.91 -8.58 8.51
N ASN A 40 -5.90 -7.64 9.46
CA ASN A 40 -7.07 -7.22 10.22
C ASN A 40 -7.56 -5.81 9.87
N GLU A 41 -6.86 -5.03 9.04
CA GLU A 41 -7.29 -3.67 8.70
C GLU A 41 -8.69 -3.65 8.08
N TRP A 42 -8.97 -4.56 7.15
CA TRP A 42 -10.31 -4.70 6.57
C TRP A 42 -11.38 -5.00 7.64
N GLN A 43 -11.07 -5.87 8.61
CA GLN A 43 -12.00 -6.23 9.69
C GLN A 43 -12.12 -5.14 10.77
N ASN A 44 -11.14 -4.23 10.85
CA ASN A 44 -11.13 -3.10 11.76
C ASN A 44 -11.88 -1.88 11.21
N LEU A 45 -12.21 -1.87 9.92
CA LEU A 45 -13.06 -0.85 9.32
C LEU A 45 -14.51 -1.01 9.78
N THR A 46 -15.20 0.11 9.98
CA THR A 46 -16.65 0.09 10.18
C THR A 46 -17.37 -0.45 8.94
N ASP A 47 -18.58 -0.98 9.11
CA ASP A 47 -19.40 -1.45 7.99
C ASP A 47 -19.59 -0.35 6.93
N GLU A 48 -19.69 0.91 7.36
CA GLU A 48 -19.80 2.08 6.46
C GLU A 48 -18.51 2.29 5.65
N GLN A 49 -17.34 2.18 6.28
CA GLN A 49 -16.06 2.32 5.60
C GLN A 49 -15.83 1.19 4.59
N GLN A 50 -16.16 -0.05 4.97
CA GLN A 50 -16.10 -1.20 4.06
C GLN A 50 -17.04 -1.00 2.87
N ALA A 51 -18.29 -0.58 3.12
CA ALA A 51 -19.27 -0.31 2.08
C ALA A 51 -18.82 0.83 1.14
N ALA A 52 -18.24 1.90 1.67
CA ALA A 52 -17.75 3.02 0.87
C ALA A 52 -16.58 2.61 -0.05
N ILE A 53 -15.67 1.76 0.46
CA ILE A 53 -14.55 1.22 -0.34
C ILE A 53 -15.08 0.32 -1.46
N LEU A 54 -16.00 -0.62 -1.15
CA LEU A 54 -16.61 -1.50 -2.15
C LEU A 54 -17.36 -0.71 -3.22
N HIS A 55 -18.09 0.32 -2.81
CA HIS A 55 -18.75 1.24 -3.74
C HIS A 55 -17.74 1.95 -4.64
N GLY A 56 -16.62 2.44 -4.10
CA GLY A 56 -15.55 3.03 -4.92
C GLY A 56 -14.96 2.05 -5.96
N VAL A 57 -14.80 0.77 -5.60
CA VAL A 57 -14.36 -0.28 -6.52
C VAL A 57 -15.40 -0.50 -7.63
N GLU A 58 -16.68 -0.62 -7.29
CA GLU A 58 -17.77 -0.75 -8.26
C GLU A 58 -17.81 0.44 -9.23
N GLN A 59 -17.61 1.66 -8.72
CA GLN A 59 -17.54 2.86 -9.56
C GLN A 59 -16.39 2.78 -10.57
N LEU A 60 -15.22 2.29 -10.16
CA LEU A 60 -14.07 2.11 -11.06
C LEU A 60 -14.35 1.05 -12.12
N GLU A 61 -14.95 -0.08 -11.74
CA GLU A 61 -15.33 -1.16 -12.67
C GLU A 61 -16.37 -0.70 -13.70
N ASN A 62 -17.29 0.18 -13.29
CA ASN A 62 -18.26 0.82 -14.17
C ASN A 62 -17.68 1.99 -15.00
N GLY A 63 -16.37 2.20 -14.98
CA GLY A 63 -15.70 3.25 -15.76
C GLY A 63 -15.97 4.67 -15.25
N GLN A 64 -16.43 4.82 -14.00
CA GLN A 64 -16.72 6.11 -13.37
C GLN A 64 -15.48 6.73 -12.70
N GLY A 65 -14.30 6.13 -12.88
CA GLY A 65 -13.03 6.71 -12.49
C GLY A 65 -12.79 8.04 -13.20
N ARG A 66 -12.17 8.98 -12.48
CA ARG A 66 -11.88 10.33 -12.99
C ARG A 66 -10.39 10.55 -13.03
N SER A 67 -9.88 11.16 -14.10
CA SER A 67 -8.46 11.44 -14.18
C SER A 67 -8.05 12.54 -13.20
N HIS A 68 -6.82 12.47 -12.70
CA HIS A 68 -6.28 13.49 -11.80
C HIS A 68 -6.41 14.90 -12.38
N ASN A 69 -6.13 15.08 -13.69
CA ASN A 69 -6.22 16.38 -14.33
C ASN A 69 -7.66 16.94 -14.32
N GLU A 70 -8.66 16.12 -14.64
CA GLU A 70 -10.08 16.54 -14.62
C GLU A 70 -10.53 16.94 -13.21
N VAL A 71 -10.13 16.16 -12.20
CA VAL A 71 -10.43 16.46 -10.78
C VAL A 71 -9.80 17.79 -10.37
N MET A 72 -8.53 18.01 -10.72
CA MET A 72 -7.82 19.25 -10.34
C MET A 72 -8.38 20.49 -11.05
N ILE A 73 -8.79 20.37 -12.32
CA ILE A 73 -9.45 21.46 -13.06
C ILE A 73 -10.78 21.82 -12.39
N GLU A 74 -11.61 20.82 -12.08
CA GLU A 74 -12.90 21.04 -11.43
C GLU A 74 -12.73 21.70 -10.05
N MET A 75 -11.86 21.16 -9.20
CA MET A 75 -11.64 21.69 -7.86
C MET A 75 -11.12 23.12 -7.91
N ARG A 76 -10.19 23.43 -8.80
CA ARG A 76 -9.71 24.80 -9.00
C ARG A 76 -10.87 25.71 -9.40
N ASN A 77 -11.67 25.34 -10.39
CA ASN A 77 -12.79 26.17 -10.85
C ASN A 77 -13.86 26.38 -9.76
N ARG A 78 -14.10 25.38 -8.90
CA ARG A 78 -15.11 25.44 -7.84
C ARG A 78 -14.77 26.48 -6.76
N PHE A 79 -13.50 26.65 -6.43
CA PHE A 79 -13.03 27.52 -5.34
C PHE A 79 -12.30 28.78 -5.83
N VAL A 80 -12.36 29.10 -7.12
CA VAL A 80 -11.68 30.29 -7.69
C VAL A 80 -12.34 31.61 -7.28
N ASN A 81 -13.59 31.59 -6.82
CA ASN A 81 -14.35 32.80 -6.42
C ASN A 81 -14.92 32.73 -4.98
N ASP A 82 -14.41 31.83 -4.14
CA ASP A 82 -14.70 31.80 -2.69
C ASP A 82 -13.67 32.62 -1.90
#